data_AF-A0A542UAQ8-F1
#
_entry.id   AF-A0A542UAQ8-F1
#
_cell.length_a   1.000
_cell.length_b   1.000
_cell.length_c   1.000
_cell.angle_alpha   90.00
_cell.angle_beta   90.00
_cell.angle_gamma   90.00
#
_symmetry.space_group_name_H-M   'P 1'
#
loop_
_entity.id
_entity.type
_entity.pdbx_description
1 polymer ?
#
loop_
_entity_poly.entity_id
_entity_poly.type
_entity_poly.pdbx_seq_one_letter_code
_entity_poly.pdbx_strand_id
1 'polypeptide(L)'
;MRHLERVASLERIVAQCAEELGDLRHQAQHNRVIVAAMRQLEAEQRVLERILAHARDWLSELENLRDGDARRRAVLEAAAPDIRSLSPSEQRRLIELVGVRVDIVDPEFRYREGRKCLTIQWHERTGTPVPPDPTGSQWVRIEDLLRSRYGAHHFRSALDLRAALTGMLHRLRTGILWRDLPDRFGVPEKVRWRQRTWLADGVWREIVKLLDEEGVGTPVLSYAAGPELAIRTALDVEDPPSAQDGPAVVNPVNIS
;
A
#
# COMPACT_ATOMS: atom_id res chain seq x y z
N MET A 1 9.98 25.27 12.87
CA MET A 1 9.70 26.58 12.25
C MET A 1 8.72 27.42 13.07
N ARG A 2 7.52 26.93 13.41
CA ARG A 2 6.49 27.74 14.11
C ARG A 2 6.94 28.39 15.43
N HIS A 3 7.84 27.77 16.21
CA HIS A 3 8.30 28.34 17.49
C HIS A 3 9.28 29.51 17.31
N LEU A 4 10.21 29.41 16.33
CA LEU A 4 11.15 30.48 15.98
C LEU A 4 10.42 31.74 15.50
N GLU A 5 9.44 31.56 14.61
CA GLU A 5 8.63 32.67 14.08
C GLU A 5 7.81 33.37 15.18
N ARG A 6 7.31 32.60 16.17
CA ARG A 6 6.58 33.14 17.32
C ARG A 6 7.47 33.93 18.25
N VAL A 7 8.69 33.45 18.55
CA VAL A 7 9.68 34.20 19.35
C VAL A 7 10.08 35.47 18.62
N ALA A 8 10.41 35.40 17.33
CA ALA A 8 10.75 36.57 16.50
C ALA A 8 9.59 37.57 16.37
N SER A 9 8.34 37.12 16.41
CA SER A 9 7.16 38.00 16.47
C SER A 9 7.05 38.69 17.83
N LEU A 10 7.29 37.98 18.93
CA LEU A 10 7.26 38.55 20.27
C LEU A 10 8.38 39.57 20.47
N GLU A 11 9.57 39.31 19.93
CA GLU A 11 10.70 40.25 19.90
C GLU A 11 10.32 41.57 19.25
N ARG A 12 9.65 41.51 18.09
CA ARG A 12 9.17 42.71 17.38
C ARG A 12 8.12 43.48 18.19
N ILE A 13 7.18 42.78 18.83
CA ILE A 13 6.16 43.42 19.67
C ILE A 13 6.79 44.11 20.89
N VAL A 14 7.72 43.45 21.58
CA VAL A 14 8.43 44.03 22.72
C VAL A 14 9.24 45.26 22.31
N ALA A 15 9.94 45.20 21.17
CA ALA A 15 10.70 46.33 20.64
C ALA A 15 9.79 47.51 20.27
N GLN A 16 8.67 47.26 19.60
CA GLN A 16 7.70 48.29 19.24
C GLN A 16 7.07 48.93 20.49
N CYS A 17 6.66 48.15 21.49
CA CYS A 17 6.13 48.70 22.74
C CYS A 17 7.17 49.55 23.49
N ALA A 18 8.45 49.17 23.45
CA ALA A 18 9.52 49.95 24.08
C ALA A 18 9.76 51.30 23.38
N GLU A 19 9.67 51.32 22.05
CA GLU A 19 9.79 52.54 21.24
C GLU A 19 8.60 53.49 21.49
N GLU A 20 7.37 52.97 21.39
CA GLU A 20 6.14 53.74 21.66
C GLU A 20 6.12 54.31 23.10
N LEU A 21 6.62 53.55 24.09
CA LEU A 21 6.75 54.03 25.47
C LEU A 21 7.82 55.11 25.64
N GLY A 22 8.91 55.03 24.88
CA GLY A 22 9.94 56.07 24.82
C GLY A 22 9.39 57.40 24.29
N ASP A 23 8.61 57.35 23.21
CA ASP A 23 7.98 58.51 22.59
C ASP A 23 6.93 59.15 23.50
N LEU A 24 6.05 58.33 24.10
CA LEU A 24 5.04 58.80 25.06
C LEU A 24 5.67 59.43 26.31
N ARG A 25 6.80 58.90 26.78
CA ARG A 25 7.56 59.45 27.92
C ARG A 25 8.12 60.84 27.62
N HIS A 26 8.47 61.13 26.37
CA HIS A 26 8.94 62.45 25.99
C HIS A 26 7.80 63.49 26.02
N GLN A 27 6.56 63.09 25.71
CA GLN A 27 5.38 63.96 25.59
C GLN A 27 4.65 64.24 26.92
N ALA A 28 4.74 63.33 27.90
CA ALA A 28 3.84 63.26 29.05
C ALA A 28 4.17 64.13 30.28
N GLN A 29 5.16 65.03 30.22
CA GLN A 29 5.80 65.63 31.42
C GLN A 29 4.90 66.48 32.35
N HIS A 30 3.64 66.76 32.03
CA HIS A 30 2.84 67.78 32.73
C HIS A 30 1.48 67.33 33.33
N ASN A 31 1.14 66.03 33.36
CA ASN A 31 -0.16 65.57 33.90
C ASN A 31 -0.06 64.29 34.78
N ARG A 32 -0.53 64.38 36.03
CA ARG A 32 -0.50 63.28 37.01
C ARG A 32 -1.27 62.02 36.60
N VAL A 33 -2.37 62.15 35.86
CA VAL A 33 -3.14 60.99 35.37
C VAL A 33 -2.36 60.23 34.29
N ILE A 34 -1.67 60.97 33.41
CA ILE A 34 -0.81 60.40 32.37
C ILE A 34 0.38 59.67 33.01
N VAL A 35 0.97 60.22 34.08
CA VAL A 35 2.05 59.56 34.83
C VAL A 35 1.63 58.20 35.42
N ALA A 36 0.40 58.06 35.91
CA ALA A 36 -0.09 56.78 36.44
C ALA A 36 -0.32 55.74 35.33
N ALA A 37 -0.91 56.15 34.20
CA ALA A 37 -1.09 55.29 33.03
C ALA A 37 0.25 54.83 32.44
N MET A 38 1.24 55.73 32.39
CA MET A 38 2.61 55.36 31.96
C MET A 38 3.24 54.31 32.86
N ARG A 39 3.12 54.44 34.18
CA ARG A 39 3.66 53.43 35.12
C ARG A 39 3.05 52.04 34.90
N GLN A 40 1.77 51.99 34.52
CA GLN A 40 1.08 50.75 34.19
C GLN A 40 1.64 50.15 32.89
N LEU A 41 1.76 50.94 31.83
CA LEU A 41 2.33 50.47 30.56
C LEU A 41 3.79 50.03 30.70
N GLU A 42 4.60 50.75 31.48
CA GLU A 42 5.97 50.34 31.82
C GLU A 42 5.99 49.02 32.61
N ALA A 43 4.99 48.76 33.46
CA ALA A 43 4.88 47.49 34.16
C ALA A 43 4.51 46.34 33.21
N GLU A 44 3.60 46.58 32.27
CA GLU A 44 3.23 45.65 31.21
C GLU A 44 4.40 45.36 30.26
N GLN A 45 5.18 46.37 29.87
CA GLN A 45 6.41 46.20 29.10
C GLN A 45 7.39 45.27 29.84
N ARG A 46 7.62 45.50 31.13
CA ARG A 46 8.47 44.61 31.96
C ARG A 46 7.94 43.18 32.03
N VAL A 47 6.61 42.98 31.98
CA VAL A 47 6.02 41.63 31.90
C VAL A 47 6.34 40.98 30.56
N LEU A 48 6.15 41.69 29.44
CA LEU A 48 6.43 41.17 28.11
C LEU A 48 7.91 40.85 27.92
N GLU A 49 8.82 41.66 28.45
CA GLU A 49 10.27 41.39 28.47
C GLU A 49 10.60 40.10 29.21
N ARG A 50 9.95 39.82 30.35
CA ARG A 50 10.12 38.55 31.08
C ARG A 50 9.60 37.36 30.28
N ILE A 51 8.44 37.50 29.63
CA ILE A 51 7.87 36.45 28.77
C ILE A 51 8.81 36.16 27.60
N LEU A 52 9.38 37.20 26.99
CA LEU A 52 10.33 37.05 25.89
C LEU A 52 11.62 36.36 26.33
N ALA A 53 12.19 36.75 27.48
CA ALA A 53 13.36 36.09 28.04
C ALA A 53 13.11 34.59 28.24
N HIS A 54 11.98 34.24 28.86
CA HIS A 54 11.59 32.84 29.05
C HIS A 54 11.40 32.10 27.73
N ALA A 55 10.75 32.72 26.74
CA ALA A 55 10.53 32.11 25.44
C ALA A 55 11.84 31.83 24.68
N ARG A 56 12.86 32.69 24.84
CA ARG A 56 14.21 32.49 24.29
C ARG A 56 14.94 31.34 24.97
N ASP A 57 14.86 31.23 26.29
CA ASP A 57 15.47 30.13 27.04
C ASP A 57 14.90 28.78 26.60
N TRP A 58 13.57 28.67 26.49
CA TRP A 58 12.89 27.48 25.98
C TRP A 58 13.27 27.14 24.54
N LEU A 59 13.39 28.14 23.67
CA LEU A 59 13.82 27.93 22.31
C LEU A 59 15.25 27.37 22.26
N SER A 60 16.17 27.93 23.06
CA SER A 60 17.54 27.43 23.15
C SER A 60 17.60 26.00 23.67
N GLU A 61 16.79 25.65 24.67
CA GLU A 61 16.69 24.28 25.18
C GLU A 61 16.21 23.29 24.08
N LEU A 62 15.19 23.66 23.31
CA LEU A 62 14.70 22.84 22.20
C LEU A 62 15.75 22.68 21.08
N GLU A 63 16.49 23.74 20.77
CA GLU A 63 17.59 23.67 19.79
C GLU A 63 18.71 22.76 20.27
N ASN A 64 19.10 22.87 21.54
CA ASN A 64 20.11 22.00 22.15
C ASN A 64 19.68 20.52 22.15
N LEU A 65 18.41 20.24 22.43
CA LEU A 65 17.86 18.88 22.36
C LEU A 65 17.93 18.34 20.92
N ARG A 66 17.50 19.14 19.93
CA ARG A 66 17.56 18.76 18.51
C ARG A 66 18.99 18.51 18.05
N ASP A 67 19.92 19.35 18.43
CA ASP A 67 21.33 19.22 18.07
C ASP A 67 21.97 18.02 18.77
N GLY A 68 21.57 17.73 20.01
CA GLY A 68 21.93 16.53 20.72
C GLY A 68 21.44 15.26 20.01
N ASP A 69 20.19 15.23 19.56
CA ASP A 69 19.63 14.12 18.79
C ASP A 69 20.31 13.93 17.44
N ALA A 70 20.58 15.03 16.72
CA ALA A 70 21.33 14.99 15.46
C ALA A 70 22.74 14.40 15.67
N ARG A 71 23.42 14.77 16.77
CA ARG A 71 24.73 14.22 17.11
C ARG A 71 24.66 12.73 17.46
N ARG A 72 23.68 12.30 18.27
CA ARG A 72 23.47 10.88 18.59
C ARG A 72 23.20 10.07 17.32
N ARG A 73 22.35 10.58 16.43
CA ARG A 73 22.05 9.94 15.14
C ARG A 73 23.32 9.79 14.30
N ALA A 74 24.13 10.84 14.17
CA ALA A 74 25.37 10.79 13.39
C ALA A 74 26.37 9.76 13.94
N VAL A 75 26.50 9.65 15.27
CA VAL A 75 27.35 8.62 15.91
C VAL A 75 26.81 7.21 15.61
N LEU A 76 25.50 7.01 15.71
CA LEU A 76 24.88 5.74 15.38
C LEU A 76 25.05 5.39 13.90
N GLU A 77 24.87 6.33 12.97
CA GLU A 77 25.07 6.11 11.53
C GLU A 77 26.53 5.76 11.19
N ALA A 78 27.50 6.37 11.86
CA ALA A 78 28.93 6.09 11.63
C ALA A 78 29.39 4.76 12.22
N ALA A 79 28.76 4.31 13.31
CA ALA A 79 29.15 3.09 14.05
C ALA A 79 28.29 1.87 13.73
N ALA A 80 27.06 2.06 13.25
CA ALA A 80 26.14 0.97 12.96
C ALA A 80 26.64 0.20 11.73
N PRO A 81 26.86 -1.12 11.84
CA PRO A 81 27.18 -1.94 10.69
C PRO A 81 26.00 -1.97 9.71
N ASP A 82 26.30 -2.01 8.41
CA ASP A 82 25.29 -2.30 7.40
C ASP A 82 24.64 -3.65 7.75
N ILE A 83 23.31 -3.74 7.78
CA ILE A 83 22.59 -4.98 8.06
C ILE A 83 23.09 -6.13 7.18
N ARG A 84 23.52 -5.84 5.96
CA ARG A 84 24.07 -6.82 5.00
C ARG A 84 25.43 -7.39 5.44
N SER A 85 26.14 -6.69 6.32
CA SER A 85 27.40 -7.15 6.91
C SER A 85 27.23 -8.00 8.17
N LEU A 86 26.03 -8.01 8.77
CA LEU A 86 25.70 -8.87 9.90
C LEU A 86 25.55 -10.33 9.49
N SER A 87 25.80 -11.26 10.42
CA SER A 87 25.51 -12.68 10.17
C SER A 87 24.01 -12.93 10.03
N PRO A 88 23.57 -14.01 9.35
CA PRO A 88 22.14 -14.33 9.19
C PRO A 88 21.38 -14.42 10.53
N SER A 89 22.03 -14.91 11.59
CA SER A 89 21.44 -15.00 12.93
C SER A 89 21.25 -13.63 13.58
N GLU A 90 22.18 -12.70 13.35
CA GLU A 90 22.08 -11.31 13.83
C GLU A 90 21.05 -10.52 13.03
N GLN A 91 21.03 -10.67 11.71
CA GLN A 91 19.99 -10.11 10.85
C GLN A 91 18.60 -10.55 11.31
N ARG A 92 18.44 -11.84 11.58
CA ARG A 92 17.17 -12.39 12.09
C ARG A 92 16.77 -11.75 13.43
N ARG A 93 17.68 -11.69 14.39
CA ARG A 93 17.42 -11.04 15.69
C ARG A 93 17.01 -9.57 15.53
N LEU A 94 17.65 -8.85 14.62
CA LEU A 94 17.31 -7.44 14.35
C LEU A 94 15.92 -7.30 13.73
N ILE A 95 15.59 -8.14 12.74
CA ILE A 95 14.27 -8.19 12.11
C ILE A 95 13.18 -8.47 13.16
N GLU A 96 13.44 -9.41 14.07
CA GLU A 96 12.54 -9.74 15.18
C GLU A 96 12.42 -8.56 16.17
N LEU A 97 13.53 -7.92 16.52
CA LEU A 97 13.57 -6.79 17.45
C LEU A 97 12.77 -5.58 16.96
N VAL A 98 12.88 -5.24 15.67
CA VAL A 98 12.12 -4.11 15.08
C VAL A 98 10.72 -4.52 14.61
N GLY A 99 10.34 -5.80 14.79
CA GLY A 99 9.01 -6.31 14.47
C GLY A 99 8.63 -6.15 13.00
N VAL A 100 9.55 -6.47 12.08
CA VAL A 100 9.27 -6.33 10.64
C VAL A 100 8.12 -7.25 10.22
N ARG A 101 7.12 -6.68 9.54
CA ARG A 101 6.04 -7.37 8.85
C ARG A 101 6.11 -7.04 7.36
N VAL A 102 5.84 -8.05 6.53
CA VAL A 102 5.81 -7.89 5.07
C VAL A 102 4.40 -8.22 4.60
N ASP A 103 3.70 -7.19 4.13
CA ASP A 103 2.36 -7.30 3.56
C ASP A 103 2.45 -7.30 2.03
N ILE A 104 1.58 -8.07 1.38
CA ILE A 104 1.39 -7.98 -0.07
C ILE A 104 0.34 -6.90 -0.33
N VAL A 105 0.72 -5.84 -1.06
CA VAL A 105 -0.14 -4.68 -1.31
C VAL A 105 -1.29 -5.03 -2.24
N ASP A 106 -1.04 -5.92 -3.20
CA ASP A 106 -2.03 -6.35 -4.19
C ASP A 106 -3.03 -7.35 -3.56
N PRO A 107 -4.31 -6.96 -3.36
CA PRO A 107 -5.32 -7.86 -2.79
C PRO A 107 -5.76 -8.97 -3.75
N GLU A 108 -5.52 -8.80 -5.05
CA GLU A 108 -5.79 -9.80 -6.09
C GLU A 108 -4.64 -10.80 -6.24
N PHE A 109 -3.47 -10.51 -5.66
CA PHE A 109 -2.37 -11.44 -5.67
C PHE A 109 -2.75 -12.75 -4.97
N ARG A 110 -2.49 -13.86 -5.65
CA ARG A 110 -2.72 -15.22 -5.15
C ARG A 110 -1.43 -16.00 -5.26
N TYR A 111 -0.81 -16.28 -4.10
CA TYR A 111 0.36 -17.15 -4.04
C TYR A 111 0.05 -18.53 -4.64
N ARG A 112 0.94 -19.01 -5.52
CA ARG A 112 0.85 -20.35 -6.13
C ARG A 112 2.02 -21.18 -5.67
N GLU A 113 1.76 -22.18 -4.84
CA GLU A 113 2.75 -23.19 -4.50
C GLU A 113 2.86 -24.22 -5.64
N GLY A 114 4.10 -24.59 -6.01
CA GLY A 114 4.38 -25.67 -6.96
C GLY A 114 4.74 -25.23 -8.39
N ARG A 115 4.81 -26.21 -9.30
CA ARG A 115 5.20 -25.99 -10.70
C ARG A 115 4.13 -25.21 -11.45
N LYS A 116 4.53 -24.22 -12.26
CA LYS A 116 3.61 -23.51 -13.18
C LYS A 116 2.84 -24.52 -14.04
N CYS A 117 1.56 -24.23 -14.27
CA CYS A 117 0.69 -25.05 -15.12
C CYS A 117 1.27 -25.15 -16.54
N LEU A 118 1.36 -26.36 -17.10
CA LEU A 118 1.92 -26.59 -18.44
C LEU A 118 1.18 -25.79 -19.53
N THR A 119 -0.13 -25.59 -19.38
CA THR A 119 -0.93 -24.78 -20.32
C THR A 119 -0.54 -23.30 -20.26
N ILE A 120 -0.33 -22.77 -19.05
CA ILE A 120 0.17 -21.39 -18.86
C ILE A 120 1.54 -21.25 -19.51
N GLN A 121 2.46 -22.18 -19.23
CA GLN A 121 3.80 -22.18 -19.84
C GLN A 121 3.74 -22.29 -21.37
N TRP A 122 2.77 -23.02 -21.92
CA TRP A 122 2.58 -23.13 -23.36
C TRP A 122 2.21 -21.77 -23.97
N HIS A 123 1.24 -21.05 -23.40
CA HIS A 123 0.87 -19.70 -23.85
C HIS A 123 2.03 -18.70 -23.69
N GLU A 124 2.72 -18.69 -22.53
CA GLU A 124 3.90 -17.84 -22.31
C GLU A 124 5.00 -18.07 -23.36
N ARG A 125 5.31 -19.34 -23.65
CA ARG A 125 6.37 -19.73 -24.59
C ARG A 125 6.00 -19.45 -26.05
N THR A 126 4.73 -19.59 -26.42
CA THR A 126 4.27 -19.43 -27.80
C THR A 126 3.83 -18.01 -28.12
N GLY A 127 3.57 -17.17 -27.11
CA GLY A 127 2.96 -15.86 -27.28
C GLY A 127 1.49 -15.93 -27.73
N THR A 128 0.89 -17.11 -27.83
CA THR A 128 -0.51 -17.25 -28.21
C THR A 128 -1.40 -16.72 -27.08
N PRO A 129 -2.30 -15.76 -27.35
CA PRO A 129 -3.21 -15.25 -26.32
C PRO A 129 -4.27 -16.31 -25.93
N VAL A 130 -4.94 -16.09 -24.81
CA VAL A 130 -6.10 -16.90 -24.40
C VAL A 130 -7.30 -16.43 -25.21
N PRO A 131 -7.95 -17.30 -25.99
CA PRO A 131 -9.10 -16.92 -26.78
C PRO A 131 -10.34 -16.63 -25.91
N PRO A 132 -11.34 -15.93 -26.48
CA PRO A 132 -12.64 -15.75 -25.83
C PRO A 132 -13.40 -17.08 -25.68
N ASP A 133 -14.53 -17.04 -24.98
CA ASP A 133 -15.37 -18.21 -24.77
C ASP A 133 -16.02 -18.67 -26.09
N PRO A 134 -16.17 -20.00 -26.33
CA PRO A 134 -16.62 -20.54 -27.60
C PRO A 134 -18.05 -20.10 -27.94
N THR A 135 -18.24 -19.55 -29.15
CA THR A 135 -19.57 -19.33 -29.72
C THR A 135 -20.25 -20.67 -30.07
N GLY A 136 -21.55 -20.63 -30.38
CA GLY A 136 -22.30 -21.83 -30.78
C GLY A 136 -21.66 -22.57 -31.97
N SER A 137 -21.33 -21.84 -33.04
CA SER A 137 -20.72 -22.38 -34.26
C SER A 137 -19.29 -22.88 -34.04
N GLN A 138 -18.49 -22.14 -33.27
CA GLN A 138 -17.13 -22.56 -32.90
C GLN A 138 -17.13 -23.85 -32.08
N TRP A 139 -18.08 -23.97 -31.14
CA TRP A 139 -18.21 -25.18 -30.34
C TRP A 139 -18.50 -26.42 -31.19
N VAL A 140 -19.37 -26.32 -32.20
CA VAL A 140 -19.65 -27.45 -33.11
C VAL A 140 -18.36 -27.94 -33.77
N ARG A 141 -17.54 -27.02 -34.30
CA ARG A 141 -16.24 -27.36 -34.92
C ARG A 141 -15.26 -27.99 -33.93
N ILE A 142 -15.24 -27.50 -32.69
CA ILE A 142 -14.42 -28.07 -31.61
C ILE A 142 -14.90 -29.47 -31.25
N GLU A 143 -16.22 -29.68 -31.18
CA GLU A 143 -16.79 -30.98 -30.88
C GLU A 143 -16.46 -32.01 -31.96
N ASP A 144 -16.53 -31.63 -33.24
CA ASP A 144 -16.12 -32.46 -34.37
C ASP A 144 -14.62 -32.81 -34.28
N LEU A 145 -13.76 -31.83 -33.98
CA LEU A 145 -12.34 -32.05 -33.71
C LEU A 145 -12.15 -33.07 -32.59
N LEU A 146 -12.84 -32.91 -31.47
CA LEU A 146 -12.75 -33.83 -30.33
C LEU A 146 -13.22 -35.24 -30.70
N ARG A 147 -14.30 -35.38 -31.48
CA ARG A 147 -14.81 -36.69 -31.93
C ARG A 147 -13.86 -37.37 -32.91
N SER A 148 -13.17 -36.60 -33.75
CA SER A 148 -12.15 -37.15 -34.66
C SER A 148 -10.92 -37.67 -33.91
N ARG A 149 -10.55 -37.02 -32.80
CA ARG A 149 -9.34 -37.35 -32.04
C ARG A 149 -9.54 -38.40 -30.97
N TYR A 150 -10.75 -38.46 -30.40
CA TYR A 150 -11.05 -39.28 -29.24
C TYR A 150 -12.23 -40.23 -29.48
N GLY A 151 -12.07 -41.48 -29.05
CA GLY A 151 -13.16 -42.46 -29.06
C GLY A 151 -14.23 -42.19 -27.99
N ALA A 152 -15.31 -42.96 -28.03
CA ALA A 152 -16.50 -42.81 -27.18
C ALA A 152 -16.18 -42.70 -25.67
N HIS A 153 -15.13 -43.37 -25.18
CA HIS A 153 -14.73 -43.32 -23.77
C HIS A 153 -14.45 -41.90 -23.26
N HIS A 154 -13.98 -40.99 -24.13
CA HIS A 154 -13.66 -39.61 -23.76
C HIS A 154 -14.90 -38.82 -23.35
N PHE A 155 -16.05 -39.16 -23.95
CA PHE A 155 -17.35 -38.50 -23.80
C PHE A 155 -18.25 -39.19 -22.77
N ARG A 156 -17.84 -40.32 -22.17
CA ARG A 156 -18.63 -41.04 -21.15
C ARG A 156 -18.72 -40.30 -19.81
N SER A 157 -17.80 -39.37 -19.57
CA SER A 157 -17.83 -38.53 -18.37
C SER A 157 -19.05 -37.62 -18.41
N ALA A 158 -19.78 -37.50 -17.30
CA ALA A 158 -20.85 -36.50 -17.10
C ALA A 158 -20.33 -35.05 -17.03
N LEU A 159 -19.13 -34.79 -17.55
CA LEU A 159 -18.53 -33.46 -17.59
C LEU A 159 -18.97 -32.80 -18.89
N ASP A 160 -19.71 -31.71 -18.80
CA ASP A 160 -19.97 -30.85 -19.95
C ASP A 160 -18.65 -30.27 -20.46
N LEU A 161 -18.23 -30.71 -21.66
CA LEU A 161 -16.96 -30.33 -22.25
C LEU A 161 -16.93 -28.85 -22.66
N ARG A 162 -18.08 -28.25 -22.99
CA ARG A 162 -18.16 -26.83 -23.34
C ARG A 162 -17.99 -25.98 -22.10
N ALA A 163 -18.70 -26.32 -21.04
CA ALA A 163 -18.55 -25.67 -19.74
C ALA A 163 -17.12 -25.85 -19.21
N ALA A 164 -16.53 -27.04 -19.34
CA ALA A 164 -15.16 -27.30 -18.95
C ALA A 164 -14.15 -26.46 -19.74
N LEU A 165 -14.27 -26.37 -21.08
CA LEU A 165 -13.41 -25.53 -21.91
C LEU A 165 -13.53 -24.05 -21.50
N THR A 166 -14.76 -23.56 -21.31
CA THR A 166 -15.02 -22.20 -20.84
C THR A 166 -14.36 -21.94 -19.49
N GLY A 167 -14.42 -22.90 -18.55
CA GLY A 167 -13.74 -22.82 -17.26
C GLY A 167 -12.21 -22.82 -17.37
N MET A 168 -11.65 -23.62 -18.29
CA MET A 168 -10.21 -23.61 -18.57
C MET A 168 -9.75 -22.24 -19.07
N LEU A 169 -10.48 -21.64 -20.01
CA LEU A 169 -10.19 -20.31 -20.57
C LEU A 169 -10.37 -19.22 -19.52
N HIS A 170 -11.47 -19.24 -18.77
CA HIS A 170 -11.71 -18.30 -17.67
C HIS A 170 -10.56 -18.32 -16.67
N ARG A 171 -10.13 -19.50 -16.24
CA ARG A 171 -8.99 -19.66 -15.33
C ARG A 171 -7.69 -19.06 -15.87
N LEU A 172 -7.41 -19.23 -17.16
CA LEU A 172 -6.19 -18.69 -17.77
C LEU A 172 -6.22 -17.16 -17.85
N ARG A 173 -7.41 -16.56 -18.04
CA ARG A 173 -7.62 -15.11 -18.08
C ARG A 173 -7.60 -14.46 -16.70
N THR A 174 -8.25 -15.07 -15.70
CA THR A 174 -8.40 -14.48 -14.35
C THR A 174 -7.34 -14.94 -13.36
N GLY A 175 -6.62 -16.01 -13.66
CA GLY A 175 -5.58 -16.55 -12.79
C GLY A 175 -6.08 -17.23 -11.51
N ILE A 176 -7.38 -17.50 -11.38
CA ILE A 176 -7.93 -18.23 -10.22
C ILE A 176 -7.27 -19.62 -10.03
N LEU A 177 -7.26 -20.11 -8.79
CA LEU A 177 -6.77 -21.45 -8.49
C LEU A 177 -7.80 -22.48 -8.94
N TRP A 178 -7.35 -23.72 -9.19
CA TRP A 178 -8.29 -24.80 -9.56
C TRP A 178 -9.34 -25.03 -8.48
N ARG A 179 -8.97 -24.95 -7.20
CA ARG A 179 -9.91 -25.09 -6.07
C ARG A 179 -11.01 -24.03 -6.01
N ASP A 180 -10.78 -22.88 -6.65
CA ASP A 180 -11.70 -21.73 -6.65
C ASP A 180 -12.47 -21.63 -7.99
N LEU A 181 -12.37 -22.64 -8.86
CA LEU A 181 -13.08 -22.66 -10.13
C LEU A 181 -14.60 -22.82 -9.88
N PRO A 182 -15.45 -21.91 -10.39
CA PRO A 182 -16.89 -21.98 -10.17
C PRO A 182 -17.53 -23.29 -10.64
N ASP A 183 -18.47 -23.83 -9.86
CA ASP A 183 -19.12 -25.12 -10.10
C ASP A 183 -19.84 -25.23 -11.47
N ARG A 184 -20.27 -24.09 -12.04
CA ARG A 184 -20.86 -24.03 -13.38
C ARG A 184 -19.96 -24.56 -14.49
N PHE A 185 -18.64 -24.62 -14.26
CA PHE A 185 -17.66 -25.16 -15.21
C PHE A 185 -17.38 -26.66 -15.00
N GLY A 186 -17.99 -27.26 -13.99
CA GLY A 186 -17.81 -28.65 -13.61
C GLY A 186 -16.73 -28.83 -12.53
N VAL A 187 -16.59 -30.08 -12.07
CA VAL A 187 -15.68 -30.46 -10.98
C VAL A 187 -14.23 -30.08 -11.34
N PRO A 188 -13.55 -29.22 -10.56
CA PRO A 188 -12.27 -28.64 -10.97
C PRO A 188 -11.17 -29.65 -11.27
N GLU A 189 -11.15 -30.76 -10.56
CA GLU A 189 -10.20 -31.85 -10.80
C GLU A 189 -10.38 -32.44 -12.20
N LYS A 190 -11.63 -32.72 -12.61
CA LYS A 190 -11.94 -33.28 -13.94
C LYS A 190 -11.60 -32.30 -15.05
N VAL A 191 -11.89 -31.01 -14.85
CA VAL A 191 -11.54 -29.93 -15.78
C VAL A 191 -10.01 -29.84 -15.93
N ARG A 192 -9.27 -29.84 -14.82
CA ARG A 192 -7.80 -29.82 -14.81
C ARG A 192 -7.20 -31.02 -15.55
N TRP A 193 -7.69 -32.22 -15.28
CA TRP A 193 -7.24 -33.43 -15.97
C TRP A 193 -7.50 -33.34 -17.48
N ARG A 194 -8.69 -32.87 -17.87
CA ARG A 194 -9.05 -32.70 -19.28
C ARG A 194 -8.15 -31.70 -19.99
N GLN A 195 -7.88 -30.54 -19.37
CA GLN A 195 -6.96 -29.55 -19.92
C GLN A 195 -5.57 -30.14 -20.15
N ARG A 196 -5.06 -30.89 -19.18
CA ARG A 196 -3.76 -31.56 -19.28
C ARG A 196 -3.74 -32.58 -20.42
N THR A 197 -4.78 -33.39 -20.57
CA THR A 197 -4.91 -34.36 -21.68
C THR A 197 -4.92 -33.65 -23.03
N TRP A 198 -5.78 -32.64 -23.21
CA TRP A 198 -5.86 -31.90 -24.48
C TRP A 198 -4.55 -31.20 -24.82
N LEU A 199 -3.82 -30.68 -23.83
CA LEU A 199 -2.51 -30.10 -24.06
C LEU A 199 -1.48 -31.16 -24.47
N ALA A 200 -1.43 -32.30 -23.76
CA ALA A 200 -0.49 -33.37 -24.04
C ALA A 200 -0.70 -33.99 -25.43
N ASP A 201 -1.94 -34.13 -25.86
CA ASP A 201 -2.31 -34.74 -27.15
C ASP A 201 -2.21 -33.76 -28.33
N GLY A 202 -1.88 -32.49 -28.08
CA GLY A 202 -1.79 -31.42 -29.07
C GLY A 202 -3.12 -30.73 -29.41
N VAL A 203 -4.24 -31.31 -28.98
CA VAL A 203 -5.61 -30.82 -29.25
C VAL A 203 -5.85 -29.40 -28.75
N TRP A 204 -5.25 -29.02 -27.61
CA TRP A 204 -5.36 -27.67 -27.07
C TRP A 204 -4.95 -26.60 -28.09
N ARG A 205 -3.87 -26.84 -28.84
CA ARG A 205 -3.37 -25.90 -29.86
C ARG A 205 -4.38 -25.71 -30.99
N GLU A 206 -5.01 -26.79 -31.41
CA GLU A 206 -6.02 -26.76 -32.47
C GLU A 206 -7.30 -26.07 -32.01
N ILE A 207 -7.74 -26.34 -30.77
CA ILE A 207 -8.88 -25.63 -30.15
C ILE A 207 -8.61 -24.13 -30.10
N VAL A 208 -7.44 -23.71 -29.60
CA VAL A 208 -7.08 -22.29 -29.50
C VAL A 208 -7.09 -21.64 -30.89
N LYS A 209 -6.54 -22.31 -31.91
CA LYS A 209 -6.55 -21.82 -33.29
C LYS A 209 -7.97 -21.64 -33.85
N LEU A 210 -8.87 -22.57 -33.57
CA LEU A 210 -10.28 -22.47 -34.00
C LEU A 210 -11.03 -21.31 -33.35
N LEU A 211 -10.66 -20.96 -32.11
CA LEU A 211 -11.30 -19.88 -31.36
C LEU A 211 -10.75 -18.49 -31.68
N ASP A 212 -9.50 -18.42 -32.15
CA ASP A 212 -8.82 -17.15 -32.45
C ASP A 212 -9.30 -16.51 -33.77
N GLU A 213 -10.12 -17.20 -34.57
CA GLU A 213 -10.59 -16.76 -35.90
C GLU A 213 -11.39 -15.43 -35.89
N GLU A 214 -11.95 -15.02 -34.75
CA GLU A 214 -12.73 -13.76 -34.60
C GLU A 214 -12.08 -12.73 -33.66
N GLY A 215 -10.91 -13.04 -33.11
CA GLY A 215 -9.88 -12.12 -32.59
C GLY A 215 -10.28 -11.02 -31.58
N VAL A 216 -10.30 -11.36 -30.28
CA VAL A 216 -9.70 -10.54 -29.20
C VAL A 216 -9.23 -11.48 -28.08
N GLY A 217 -8.04 -12.06 -28.25
CA GLY A 217 -7.43 -12.86 -27.20
C GLY A 217 -6.88 -11.99 -26.06
N THR A 218 -6.94 -12.48 -24.82
CA THR A 218 -6.33 -11.82 -23.65
C THR A 218 -5.01 -12.51 -23.30
N PRO A 219 -3.94 -11.81 -22.90
CA PRO A 219 -2.75 -12.49 -22.38
C PRO A 219 -3.12 -13.38 -21.18
N VAL A 220 -2.40 -14.49 -21.02
CA VAL A 220 -2.52 -15.29 -19.79
C VAL A 220 -2.10 -14.42 -18.61
N LEU A 221 -2.91 -14.41 -17.55
CA LEU A 221 -2.53 -13.71 -16.34
C LEU A 221 -1.34 -14.43 -15.68
N SER A 222 -0.16 -13.81 -15.83
CA SER A 222 1.09 -14.24 -15.24
C SER A 222 1.73 -13.08 -14.52
N TYR A 223 2.03 -13.28 -13.23
CA TYR A 223 2.82 -12.34 -12.44
C TYR A 223 4.29 -12.50 -12.85
N ALA A 224 4.75 -11.67 -13.80
CA ALA A 224 6.14 -11.67 -14.26
C ALA A 224 7.11 -11.15 -13.18
N ALA A 225 6.61 -10.29 -12.30
CA ALA A 225 7.29 -9.80 -11.11
C ALA A 225 6.59 -10.32 -9.85
N GLY A 226 7.32 -10.33 -8.72
CA GLY A 226 6.68 -10.47 -7.42
C GLY A 226 5.67 -9.34 -7.22
N PRO A 227 4.65 -9.55 -6.37
CA PRO A 227 3.71 -8.49 -6.08
C PRO A 227 4.43 -7.33 -5.40
N GLU A 228 3.81 -6.15 -5.43
CA GLU A 228 4.27 -5.06 -4.61
C GLU A 228 4.17 -5.44 -3.12
N LEU A 229 5.25 -5.21 -2.39
CA LEU A 229 5.37 -5.54 -0.97
C LEU A 229 5.44 -4.26 -0.15
N ALA A 230 4.67 -4.20 0.92
CA ALA A 230 4.79 -3.17 1.94
C ALA A 230 5.54 -3.76 3.14
N ILE A 231 6.66 -3.14 3.50
CA ILE A 231 7.42 -3.47 4.70
C ILE A 231 6.98 -2.50 5.80
N ARG A 232 6.53 -3.06 6.93
CA ARG A 232 6.12 -2.32 8.12
C ARG A 232 6.96 -2.76 9.31
N THR A 233 7.19 -1.87 10.25
CA THR A 233 7.95 -2.14 11.48
C THR A 233 7.17 -1.72 12.70
N ALA A 234 7.51 -2.25 13.87
CA ALA A 234 6.96 -1.80 15.14
C ALA A 234 7.46 -0.40 15.55
N LEU A 235 8.41 0.16 14.80
CA LEU A 235 8.95 1.50 15.00
C LEU A 235 8.26 2.55 14.13
N ASP A 236 7.43 2.12 13.16
CA ASP A 236 6.62 3.03 12.37
C ASP A 236 5.66 3.74 13.33
N VAL A 237 5.75 5.06 13.39
CA VAL A 237 4.84 5.87 14.20
C VAL A 237 3.44 5.70 13.59
N GLU A 238 2.51 5.09 14.33
CA GLU A 238 1.10 5.18 13.95
C GLU A 238 0.77 6.66 13.80
N ASP A 239 0.40 7.10 12.59
CA ASP A 239 -0.18 8.42 12.42
C ASP A 239 -1.34 8.49 13.42
N PRO A 240 -1.36 9.48 14.34
CA PRO A 240 -2.51 9.63 15.22
C PRO A 240 -3.74 9.69 14.32
N PRO A 241 -4.84 8.98 14.67
CA PRO A 241 -6.03 8.97 13.85
C PRO A 241 -6.38 10.41 13.51
N SER A 242 -6.37 10.71 12.21
CA SER A 242 -6.67 12.04 11.70
C SER A 242 -7.96 12.49 12.37
N ALA A 243 -7.91 13.61 13.08
CA ALA A 243 -9.06 14.22 13.74
C ALA A 243 -10.03 14.79 12.68
N GLN A 244 -10.61 13.91 11.87
CA GLN A 244 -11.64 14.17 10.87
C GLN A 244 -12.75 13.12 10.87
N ASP A 245 -12.83 12.26 11.89
CA ASP A 245 -14.10 11.57 12.17
C ASP A 245 -14.95 12.43 13.10
N GLY A 246 -16.01 12.99 12.52
CA GLY A 246 -17.10 13.63 13.26
C GLY A 246 -17.73 12.67 14.28
N PRO A 247 -18.59 13.19 15.18
CA PRO A 247 -19.04 12.44 16.35
C PRO A 247 -19.68 11.11 15.94
N ALA A 248 -19.15 10.03 16.49
CA ALA A 248 -19.69 8.69 16.37
C ALA A 248 -21.18 8.68 16.74
N VAL A 249 -22.03 8.39 15.75
CA VAL A 249 -23.42 8.04 15.99
C VAL A 249 -23.42 6.70 16.72
N VAL A 250 -23.61 6.77 18.03
CA VAL A 250 -23.90 5.62 18.88
C VAL A 250 -25.28 5.10 18.44
N ASN A 251 -25.32 3.97 17.74
CA ASN A 251 -26.54 3.19 17.59
C ASN A 251 -26.65 2.25 18.79
N PRO A 252 -27.59 2.46 19.73
CA PRO A 252 -27.91 1.45 20.71
C PRO A 252 -28.85 0.45 20.03
N VAL A 253 -28.48 -0.84 20.03
CA VAL A 253 -29.37 -2.01 20.11
C VAL A 253 -28.52 -3.25 19.82
N ASN A 254 -28.13 -3.94 20.89
CA ASN A 254 -28.47 -5.35 21.12
C ASN A 254 -27.76 -5.84 22.39
N ILE A 255 -28.46 -5.69 23.52
CA ILE A 255 -28.37 -6.60 24.64
C ILE A 255 -29.67 -7.39 24.63
N SER A 256 -29.58 -8.67 24.26
CA SER A 256 -30.32 -9.79 24.83
C SER A 256 -29.63 -11.08 24.39
#